data_AF-A0A6H5H2W0-F1
#
_entry.id   AF-A0A6H5H2W0-F1
#
_cell.length_a   1.000
_cell.length_b   1.000
_cell.length_c   1.000
_cell.angle_alpha   90.00
_cell.angle_beta   90.00
_cell.angle_gamma   90.00
#
_symmetry.space_group_name_H-M   'P 1'
#
loop_
_entity.id
_entity.type
_entity.pdbx_description
1 polymer ?
#
loop_
_entity_poly.entity_id
_entity_poly.type
_entity_poly.pdbx_seq_one_letter_code
_entity_poly.pdbx_strand_id
1 'polypeptide(L)'
;MIYNPEFKYEDILTPEQIELIARLSGCMEHQKANCTDMCYHTKYRTVDGTCNNLQHPYWGASHTGFRRILSPIYENGFSQPV
;
A
#
# COMPACT_ATOMS: atom_id res chain seq x y z
N MET A 1 -16.86 -24.21 -7.98
CA MET A 1 -15.71 -23.91 -7.10
C MET A 1 -16.07 -22.65 -6.34
N ILE A 2 -16.29 -22.78 -5.03
CA ILE A 2 -16.88 -21.72 -4.21
C ILE A 2 -15.81 -20.66 -3.98
N TYR A 3 -15.99 -19.49 -4.57
CA TYR A 3 -15.27 -18.27 -4.20
C TYR A 3 -15.65 -17.96 -2.75
N ASN A 4 -14.75 -18.21 -1.82
CA ASN A 4 -14.97 -17.95 -0.40
C ASN A 4 -14.68 -16.45 -0.15
N PRO A 5 -15.69 -15.62 0.18
CA PRO A 5 -15.57 -14.18 0.13
C PRO A 5 -14.87 -13.53 1.34
N GLU A 6 -14.31 -14.30 2.28
CA GLU A 6 -13.82 -13.76 3.55
C GLU A 6 -12.47 -14.36 3.97
N PHE A 7 -11.47 -14.35 3.09
CA PHE A 7 -10.09 -14.48 3.58
C PHE A 7 -9.64 -13.15 4.19
N LYS A 8 -9.54 -13.12 5.52
CA LYS A 8 -8.92 -12.03 6.29
C LYS A 8 -7.61 -12.55 6.87
N TYR A 9 -6.50 -11.94 6.48
CA TYR A 9 -5.18 -12.37 6.96
C TYR A 9 -5.00 -12.07 8.46
N GLU A 10 -5.76 -11.10 8.97
CA GLU A 10 -5.80 -10.69 10.37
C GLU A 10 -6.29 -11.81 11.30
N ASP A 11 -7.06 -12.77 10.78
CA ASP A 11 -7.56 -13.91 11.56
C ASP A 11 -6.51 -15.03 11.71
N ILE A 12 -5.41 -14.97 10.94
CA ILE A 12 -4.38 -16.02 10.86
C ILE A 12 -3.01 -15.51 11.33
N LEU A 13 -2.74 -14.22 11.15
CA LEU A 13 -1.44 -13.60 11.40
C LEU A 13 -1.49 -12.65 12.60
N THR A 14 -0.48 -12.73 13.47
CA THR A 14 -0.28 -11.72 14.52
C THR A 14 0.26 -10.41 13.94
N PRO A 15 0.11 -9.27 14.64
CA PRO A 15 0.68 -7.99 14.21
C PRO A 15 2.19 -8.06 13.91
N GLU A 16 2.95 -8.84 14.69
CA GLU A 16 4.39 -9.00 14.51
C GLU A 16 4.73 -9.80 13.25
N GLN A 17 3.90 -10.79 12.90
CA GLN A 17 4.07 -11.56 11.66
C GLN A 17 3.77 -10.69 10.44
N ILE A 18 2.74 -9.85 10.52
CA ILE A 18 2.42 -8.89 9.46
C ILE A 18 3.58 -7.91 9.27
N GLU A 19 4.14 -7.37 10.36
CA GLU A 19 5.31 -6.49 10.29
C GLU A 19 6.53 -7.20 9.69
N LEU A 20 6.79 -8.44 10.08
CA LEU A 20 7.87 -9.24 9.52
C LEU A 20 7.68 -9.47 8.02
N ILE A 21 6.47 -9.83 7.58
CA ILE A 21 6.15 -10.04 6.16
C ILE A 21 6.29 -8.73 5.40
N ALA A 22 5.79 -7.60 5.92
CA ALA A 22 5.95 -6.30 5.28
C ALA A 22 7.43 -5.93 5.11
N ARG A 23 8.24 -6.15 6.15
CA ARG A 23 9.68 -5.90 6.12
C ARG A 23 10.42 -6.79 5.12
N LEU A 24 10.06 -8.07 5.04
CA LEU A 24 10.70 -9.04 4.13
C LEU A 24 10.22 -8.88 2.67
N SER A 25 8.96 -8.53 2.46
CA SER A 25 8.38 -8.33 1.14
C SER A 25 8.74 -6.98 0.52
N GLY A 26 9.11 -5.99 1.35
CA GLY A 26 9.33 -4.62 0.90
C GLY A 26 8.04 -3.89 0.54
N CYS A 27 6.87 -4.46 0.87
CA CYS A 27 5.58 -3.81 0.66
C CYS A 27 5.44 -2.64 1.65
N MET A 28 5.34 -1.43 1.09
CA MET A 28 5.38 -0.13 1.77
C MET A 28 4.07 0.24 2.49
N GLU A 29 3.22 -0.71 2.91
CA GLU A 29 1.94 -0.35 3.54
C GLU A 29 2.10 0.28 4.94
N HIS A 30 3.25 0.09 5.61
CA HIS A 30 3.43 0.45 7.02
C HIS A 30 4.40 1.61 7.27
N GLN A 31 5.09 2.14 6.26
CA GLN A 31 5.87 3.35 6.51
C GLN A 31 4.91 4.51 6.76
N LYS A 32 5.16 5.31 7.78
CA LYS A 32 4.36 6.51 8.05
C LYS A 32 5.15 7.73 7.60
N ALA A 33 4.67 8.39 6.55
CA ALA A 33 5.28 9.63 6.08
C ALA A 33 5.08 10.71 7.14
N ASN A 34 6.15 11.43 7.46
CA ASN A 34 6.08 12.58 8.35
C ASN A 34 5.93 13.86 7.52
N CYS A 35 4.73 14.43 7.51
CA CYS A 35 4.40 15.64 6.75
C CYS A 35 4.33 16.91 7.62
N THR A 36 4.92 16.92 8.82
CA THR A 36 4.77 18.04 9.77
C THR A 36 5.72 19.21 9.50
N ASP A 37 6.80 19.01 8.73
CA ASP A 37 7.70 20.09 8.33
C ASP A 37 7.04 20.95 7.22
N MET A 38 6.19 21.87 7.65
CA MET A 38 5.50 22.78 6.73
C MET A 38 6.46 23.83 6.13
N CYS A 39 7.64 24.08 6.71
CA CYS A 39 8.62 24.96 6.08
C CYS A 39 9.13 24.34 4.77
N TYR A 40 9.35 23.03 4.77
CA TYR A 40 9.74 22.27 3.59
C TYR A 40 8.56 22.03 2.63
N HIS A 41 7.46 21.43 3.10
CA HIS A 41 6.36 20.99 2.24
C HIS A 41 5.54 22.12 1.59
N THR A 42 5.65 23.35 2.09
CA THR A 42 5.05 24.54 1.43
C THR A 42 5.86 25.04 0.24
N LYS A 43 7.13 24.67 0.14
CA LYS A 43 8.06 25.16 -0.90
C LYS A 43 8.48 24.07 -1.88
N TYR A 44 8.64 22.84 -1.40
CA TYR A 44 9.23 21.76 -2.16
C TYR A 44 8.40 20.48 -2.09
N ARG A 45 8.56 19.65 -3.11
CA ARG A 45 8.01 18.31 -3.18
C ARG A 45 9.07 17.32 -2.73
N THR A 46 8.65 16.26 -2.04
CA THR A 46 9.52 15.12 -1.79
C THR A 46 9.84 14.41 -3.11
N VAL A 47 10.98 13.72 -3.16
CA VAL A 47 11.44 13.00 -4.36
C VAL A 47 10.48 11.88 -4.76
N ASP A 48 9.92 11.18 -3.77
CA ASP A 48 9.02 10.06 -3.97
C ASP A 48 7.54 10.48 -4.11
N GLY A 49 7.22 11.77 -3.97
CA GLY A 49 5.85 12.29 -4.07
C GLY A 49 5.03 12.21 -2.78
N THR A 50 5.60 11.72 -1.68
CA THR A 50 4.93 11.73 -0.37
C THR A 50 4.53 13.13 0.10
N CYS A 51 3.49 13.23 0.94
CA CYS A 51 3.01 14.48 1.52
C CYS A 51 2.47 15.51 0.52
N ASN A 52 2.27 15.15 -0.76
CA ASN A 52 1.54 16.02 -1.68
C ASN A 52 0.05 16.18 -1.27
N ASN A 53 -0.53 15.13 -0.67
CA ASN A 53 -1.80 15.18 0.03
C ASN A 53 -1.56 14.98 1.53
N LEU A 54 -1.81 16.00 2.36
CA LEU A 54 -1.51 15.95 3.79
C LEU A 54 -2.41 14.99 4.59
N GLN A 55 -3.64 14.74 4.12
CA GLN A 55 -4.56 13.80 4.75
C GLN A 55 -4.23 12.35 4.36
N HIS A 56 -3.73 12.16 3.13
CA HIS A 56 -3.35 10.87 2.58
C HIS A 56 -1.95 10.94 1.95
N PRO A 57 -0.87 10.91 2.78
CA PRO A 57 0.49 11.20 2.33
C PRO A 57 1.02 10.37 1.16
N TYR A 58 0.49 9.17 0.95
CA TYR A 58 0.96 8.24 -0.09
C TYR A 58 0.17 8.28 -1.39
N TRP A 59 -0.89 9.09 -1.49
CA TRP A 59 -1.66 9.19 -2.72
C TRP A 59 -0.82 9.81 -3.83
N GLY A 60 -0.49 9.01 -4.83
CA GLY A 60 0.37 9.41 -5.96
C GLY A 60 1.86 9.33 -5.66
N ALA A 61 2.27 8.84 -4.50
CA ALA A 61 3.67 8.57 -4.22
C ALA A 61 4.18 7.39 -5.06
N SER A 62 5.44 7.46 -5.49
CA SER A 62 6.16 6.37 -6.13
C SER A 62 6.31 5.16 -5.20
N HIS A 63 6.65 4.00 -5.75
CA HIS A 63 6.74 2.73 -5.01
C HIS A 63 5.43 2.31 -4.30
N THR A 64 4.28 2.79 -4.78
CA THR A 64 2.96 2.35 -4.35
C THR A 64 2.23 1.62 -5.49
N GLY A 65 1.33 0.69 -5.13
CA GLY A 65 0.52 -0.03 -6.11
C GLY A 65 -0.46 0.88 -6.83
N PHE A 66 -0.71 0.62 -8.12
CA PHE A 66 -1.73 1.36 -8.86
C PHE A 66 -3.12 1.14 -8.28
N ARG A 67 -3.90 2.23 -8.17
CA ARG A 67 -5.31 2.15 -7.82
C ARG A 67 -6.08 1.42 -8.93
N ARG A 68 -6.86 0.40 -8.54
CA ARG A 68 -7.78 -0.29 -9.44
C ARG A 68 -9.15 0.39 -9.42
N ILE A 69 -9.67 0.73 -10.60
CA ILE A 69 -11.03 1.24 -10.78
C ILE A 69 -12.03 0.07 -10.90
N LEU A 70 -11.58 -1.06 -11.45
CA LEU A 70 -12.34 -2.29 -11.61
C LEU A 70 -11.58 -3.46 -10.99
N SER A 71 -12.31 -4.53 -10.64
CA SER A 71 -11.71 -5.76 -10.11
C SER A 71 -10.73 -6.39 -11.11
N PRO A 72 -9.60 -6.96 -10.65
CA PRO A 72 -8.68 -7.73 -11.50
C PRO A 72 -9.36 -8.94 -12.14
N ILE A 73 -8.87 -9.35 -13.31
CA ILE A 73 -9.12 -10.67 -13.90
C ILE A 73 -7.75 -11.33 -14.11
N TYR A 74 -7.56 -12.48 -13.48
CA TYR A 74 -6.37 -13.33 -13.58
C TYR A 74 -6.83 -14.77 -13.83
N GLU A 75 -6.05 -15.55 -14.58
CA GLU A 75 -6.38 -16.95 -14.93
C GLU A 75 -6.63 -17.80 -13.67
N ASN A 76 -5.74 -17.70 -12.69
CA ASN A 76 -5.87 -18.36 -11.39
C ASN A 76 -6.59 -17.50 -10.32
N GLY A 77 -7.17 -16.37 -10.71
CA GLY A 77 -7.80 -15.42 -9.79
C GLY A 77 -6.84 -14.66 -8.86
N PHE A 78 -5.52 -14.78 -9.05
CA PHE A 78 -4.53 -14.17 -8.15
C PHE A 78 -3.44 -13.37 -8.89
N SER A 79 -2.66 -14.03 -9.74
CA SER A 79 -1.45 -13.42 -10.32
C SER A 79 -1.10 -13.89 -11.73
N GLN A 80 -1.70 -14.99 -12.21
CA GLN A 80 -1.41 -15.49 -13.56
C GLN A 80 -2.19 -14.67 -14.61
N PRO A 81 -1.51 -14.14 -15.64
CA PRO A 81 -2.20 -13.47 -16.75
C PRO A 81 -3.10 -14.45 -17.48
N VAL A 82 -4.15 -13.92 -18.13
CA VAL A 82 -5.01 -14.69 -19.05
C VAL A 82 -4.29 -15.07 -20.34
#